data_AF-A0A661UGG2-F1
#
_entry.id   AF-A0A661UGG2-F1
#
_cell.length_a   1.000
_cell.length_b   1.000
_cell.length_c   1.000
_cell.angle_alpha   90.00
_cell.angle_beta   90.00
_cell.angle_gamma   90.00
#
_symmetry.space_group_name_H-M   'P 1'
#
loop_
_entity.id
_entity.type
_entity.pdbx_description
1 polymer ?
#
loop_
_entity_poly.entity_id
_entity_poly.type
_entity_poly.pdbx_seq_one_letter_code
_entity_poly.pdbx_strand_id
1 'polypeptide(L)' 'MHRSIILSILLVMVLFTSLHLWAFPNVGDVAPNVRYQDIDTGEELWLYDEYYGSIVVIECFATW' A
#
# COMPACT_ATOMS: atom_id res chain seq x y z
N MET A 1 -32.59 16.28 -15.64
CA MET A 1 -31.67 15.13 -15.80
C MET A 1 -30.19 15.45 -15.54
N HIS A 2 -29.71 16.70 -15.68
CA HIS A 2 -28.29 17.03 -15.51
C HIS A 2 -27.75 17.04 -14.06
N ARG A 3 -28.57 17.38 -13.07
CA ARG A 3 -28.12 17.49 -11.66
C ARG A 3 -27.69 16.13 -11.07
N SER A 4 -28.33 15.04 -11.47
CA SER A 4 -28.02 13.68 -11.00
C SER A 4 -26.62 13.22 -11.45
N ILE A 5 -26.26 13.53 -12.71
CA ILE A 5 -24.97 13.14 -13.28
C ILE A 5 -23.81 13.88 -12.60
N ILE A 6 -24.00 15.17 -12.29
CA ILE A 6 -22.98 15.98 -11.60
C ILE A 6 -22.73 15.45 -10.19
N LEU A 7 -23.78 15.07 -9.46
CA LEU A 7 -23.67 14.46 -8.12
C LEU A 7 -22.93 13.13 -8.16
N SER A 8 -23.21 12.27 -9.16
CA SER A 8 -22.51 10.99 -9.33
C SER A 8 -21.04 11.17 -9.65
N ILE A 9 -20.67 12.14 -10.51
CA ILE A 9 -19.27 12.44 -10.83
C ILE A 9 -18.55 12.97 -9.60
N LEU A 10 -19.17 13.87 -8.85
CA LEU A 10 -18.58 14.44 -7.63
C LEU A 10 -18.33 13.34 -6.58
N LEU A 11 -19.27 12.43 -6.41
CA LEU A 11 -19.15 11.29 -5.49
C LEU A 11 -18.00 10.36 -5.89
N VAL A 12 -17.88 10.03 -7.18
CA VAL A 12 -16.78 9.19 -7.69
C VAL A 12 -15.43 9.88 -7.50
N MET A 13 -15.33 11.19 -7.75
CA MET A 13 -14.09 11.93 -7.54
C MET A 13 -13.69 11.98 -6.06
N VAL A 14 -14.65 12.18 -5.15
CA VAL A 14 -14.39 12.16 -3.69
C VAL A 14 -13.97 10.77 -3.22
N LEU A 15 -14.59 9.69 -3.72
CA LEU A 15 -14.16 8.32 -3.44
C LEU A 15 -12.73 8.05 -3.94
N PHE A 16 -12.40 8.49 -5.15
CA PHE A 16 -11.09 8.25 -5.77
C PHE A 16 -9.97 9.02 -5.07
N THR A 17 -10.23 10.23 -4.57
CA THR A 17 -9.25 11.00 -3.79
C THR A 17 -9.12 10.51 -2.35
N SER A 18 -10.20 9.99 -1.75
CA SER A 18 -10.19 9.47 -0.37
C SER A 18 -9.50 8.12 -0.21
N LEU A 19 -9.34 7.36 -1.31
CA LEU A 19 -8.67 6.04 -1.31
C LEU A 19 -7.14 6.12 -1.33
N HIS A 20 -6.56 7.32 -1.38
CA HIS A 20 -5.13 7.51 -1.12
C HIS A 20 -4.89 7.50 0.40
N LEU A 21 -5.12 6.33 0.99
CA LEU A 21 -4.68 6.03 2.35
C LEU A 21 -3.15 5.99 2.31
N TRP A 22 -2.50 7.14 2.43
CA TRP A 22 -1.08 7.24 2.72
C TRP A 22 -0.88 6.77 4.17
N ALA A 23 -0.87 5.45 4.36
CA ALA A 23 -0.44 4.84 5.59
C ALA A 23 1.09 4.99 5.66
N PHE A 24 1.55 6.12 6.16
CA PHE A 24 2.93 6.23 6.60
C PHE A 24 3.06 5.42 7.91
N PRO A 25 3.95 4.43 7.99
CA PRO A 25 4.22 3.79 9.27
C PRO A 25 4.79 4.84 10.23
N ASN A 26 4.24 4.94 11.44
CA ASN A 26 4.79 5.85 12.45
C ASN A 26 6.05 5.24 13.06
N VAL A 27 6.99 6.10 13.45
CA VAL A 27 8.17 5.67 14.19
C VAL A 27 7.76 5.17 15.57
N GLY A 28 8.19 3.96 15.92
CA GLY A 28 7.93 3.32 17.20
C GLY A 28 6.71 2.38 17.21
N ASP A 29 5.88 2.41 16.17
CA ASP A 29 4.83 1.41 15.97
C ASP A 29 5.43 0.09 15.47
N VAL A 30 4.67 -0.99 15.63
CA VAL A 30 4.97 -2.27 14.98
C VAL A 30 4.91 -2.04 13.46
N ALA A 31 5.98 -2.40 12.76
CA ALA A 31 6.02 -2.27 11.31
C ALA A 31 4.89 -3.10 10.66
N PRO A 32 4.42 -2.74 9.46
CA PRO A 32 3.44 -3.57 8.76
C PRO A 32 4.10 -4.90 8.35
N ASN A 33 3.37 -6.01 8.49
CA ASN A 33 3.79 -7.26 7.84
C ASN A 33 3.49 -7.15 6.34
N VAL A 34 4.53 -7.17 5.52
CA VAL A 34 4.44 -6.98 4.07
C VAL A 34 4.51 -8.33 3.37
N ARG A 35 3.59 -8.56 2.43
CA ARG A 35 3.69 -9.67 1.47
C ARG A 35 4.42 -9.19 0.22
N TYR A 36 5.39 -9.98 -0.24
CA TYR A 36 6.16 -9.66 -1.43
C TYR A 36 6.38 -10.92 -2.27
N GLN A 37 6.74 -10.73 -3.55
CA GLN A 37 7.14 -11.80 -4.43
C GLN A 37 8.66 -11.75 -4.59
N ASP A 38 9.33 -12.86 -4.29
CA ASP A 38 10.76 -12.99 -4.55
C ASP A 38 11.00 -12.99 -6.07
N ILE A 39 11.94 -12.17 -6.53
CA ILE A 39 12.18 -11.97 -7.97
C ILE A 39 12.94 -13.15 -8.59
N ASP A 40 13.74 -13.86 -7.81
CA ASP A 40 14.58 -14.95 -8.28
C ASP A 40 13.80 -16.28 -8.29
N THR A 41 12.96 -16.52 -7.29
CA THR A 41 12.19 -17.76 -7.15
C THR A 41 10.74 -17.64 -7.61
N GLY A 42 10.18 -16.42 -7.62
CA GLY A 42 8.78 -16.17 -7.92
C GLY A 42 7.81 -16.52 -6.80
N GLU A 43 8.32 -16.97 -5.64
CA GLU A 43 7.50 -17.35 -4.49
C GLU A 43 6.90 -16.12 -3.79
N GLU A 44 5.65 -16.22 -3.32
CA GLU A 44 5.06 -15.21 -2.45
C GLU A 44 5.43 -15.48 -0.99
N LEU A 45 6.03 -14.50 -0.33
CA LEU A 45 6.54 -14.59 1.02
C LEU A 45 6.01 -13.46 1.91
N TRP A 46 6.03 -13.68 3.21
CA TRP A 46 5.73 -12.66 4.22
C TRP A 46 7.02 -12.23 4.92
N LEU A 47 7.25 -10.91 4.97
CA LEU A 47 8.46 -10.33 5.55
C LEU A 47 8.70 -10.82 6.99
N TYR A 48 7.63 -10.94 7.79
CA TYR A 48 7.77 -11.30 9.20
C TYR A 48 8.08 -12.79 9.42
N ASP A 49 7.65 -13.66 8.52
CA ASP A 49 7.89 -15.10 8.66
C ASP A 49 9.36 -15.43 8.37
N GLU A 50 9.97 -14.67 7.47
CA GLU A 50 11.34 -14.90 7.02
C GLU A 50 12.39 -14.18 7.88
N TYR A 51 12.11 -12.95 8.31
CA TYR A 51 13.08 -12.08 8.98
C TYR A 51 12.76 -11.82 10.46
N TYR A 52 11.95 -12.65 11.11
CA TYR A 52 11.59 -12.47 12.52
C TYR A 52 12.82 -12.31 13.42
N GLY A 53 12.83 -11.24 14.22
CA GLY A 53 13.93 -10.93 15.16
C GLY A 53 15.15 -10.25 14.51
N SER A 54 15.12 -9.97 13.21
CA SER A 54 16.17 -9.24 12.51
C SER A 54 15.83 -7.77 12.31
N ILE A 55 16.85 -6.93 12.14
CA ILE A 55 16.67 -5.56 11.63
C ILE A 55 16.53 -5.64 10.12
N VAL A 56 15.42 -5.15 9.58
CA VAL A 56 15.14 -5.14 8.14
C VAL A 56 15.11 -3.70 7.65
N VAL A 57 15.78 -3.45 6.52
CA VAL A 57 15.75 -2.17 5.80
C VAL A 57 14.98 -2.38 4.51
N ILE A 58 13.90 -1.61 4.31
CA ILE A 58 13.08 -1.66 3.08
C ILE A 58 13.41 -0.41 2.26
N GLU A 59 13.91 -0.61 1.05
CA GLU A 59 14.19 0.45 0.09
C GLU A 59 13.25 0.34 -1.12
N CYS A 60 12.57 1.43 -1.47
CA CYS A 60 11.63 1.47 -2.58
C CYS A 60 12.28 2.19 -3.77
N PHE A 61 12.41 1.48 -4.89
CA PHE A 61 12.86 2.05 -6.15
C PHE A 61 11.68 2.17 -7.11
N ALA A 62 11.59 3.31 -7.80
CA ALA A 62 10.66 3.49 -8.90
C ALA A 62 11.40 3.22 -10.22
N THR A 63 11.01 2.18 -10.94
CA THR A 63 11.44 1.93 -12.31
C THR A 63 10.37 2.48 -13.24
N TRP A 64 10.54 3.72 -13.70
CA TRP A 64 9.72 4.31 -14.78
C TRP A 64 10.37 4.11 -16.14
#